data_AF-A0A7M3SAK7-F1
#
_entry.id   AF-A0A7M3SAK7-F1
#
_cell.length_a   1.000
_cell.length_b   1.000
_cell.length_c   1.000
_cell.angle_alpha   90.00
_cell.angle_beta   90.00
_cell.angle_gamma   90.00
#
_symmetry.space_group_name_H-M   'P 1'
#
loop_
_entity.id
_entity.type
_entity.pdbx_description
1 polymer ?
#
loop_
_entity_poly.entity_id
_entity_poly.type
_entity_poly.pdbx_seq_one_letter_code
_entity_poly.pdbx_strand_id
1 'polypeptide(L)'
;MNTELMFSSKTDDWATPQWFFDELNKEFHFTLDPCADDQNHKCDKYYTVDQDGLKQNWSGETVFCNPPYSKPEKPCKPNCKKKKCQQRGHHITEHKPGQVDWIRKCYIESLKQNTKVVMLIPVRTDTEAFHKYIKDNSEIRFVKGRLKFGGCDDAAPFPNMVVIFH
;
A
#
# COMPACT_ATOMS: atom_id res chain seq x y z
N MET A 1 18.41 -6.47 13.61
CA MET A 1 17.32 -6.02 12.72
C MET A 1 16.50 -7.24 12.31
N ASN A 2 15.24 -7.33 12.77
CA ASN A 2 14.40 -8.47 12.45
C ASN A 2 13.69 -8.22 11.11
N THR A 3 14.43 -8.39 10.00
CA THR A 3 13.95 -8.25 8.62
C THR A 3 12.72 -9.09 8.31
N GLU A 4 12.38 -10.06 9.16
CA GLU A 4 11.14 -10.80 9.08
C GLU A 4 9.92 -9.89 9.25
N LEU A 5 9.87 -8.89 10.14
CA LEU A 5 8.57 -8.32 10.57
C LEU A 5 7.74 -7.65 9.46
N MET A 6 8.31 -6.80 8.59
CA MET A 6 7.55 -6.11 7.54
C MET A 6 7.35 -6.91 6.25
N PHE A 7 8.03 -8.06 6.11
CA PHE A 7 7.87 -8.98 4.97
C PHE A 7 7.31 -10.34 5.39
N SER A 8 7.10 -10.54 6.69
CA SER A 8 6.44 -11.67 7.32
C SER A 8 4.97 -11.35 7.40
N SER A 9 4.14 -12.36 7.19
CA SER A 9 2.68 -12.25 7.27
C SER A 9 2.17 -12.11 8.71
N LYS A 10 2.95 -11.53 9.64
CA LYS A 10 2.59 -11.39 11.06
C LYS A 10 1.66 -10.20 11.30
N THR A 11 1.86 -9.08 10.62
CA THR A 11 0.93 -7.93 10.59
C THR A 11 1.24 -7.06 9.37
N ASP A 12 0.20 -6.46 8.80
CA ASP A 12 0.29 -5.45 7.74
C ASP A 12 -0.02 -4.04 8.24
N ASP A 13 -0.26 -3.87 9.55
CA ASP A 13 -0.77 -2.65 10.17
C ASP A 13 0.38 -1.68 10.48
N TRP A 14 1.08 -1.27 9.44
CA TRP A 14 2.26 -0.40 9.53
C TRP A 14 1.86 1.05 9.32
N ALA A 15 1.39 1.70 10.40
CA ALA A 15 0.97 3.09 10.37
C ALA A 15 2.11 4.02 9.90
N THR A 16 1.84 4.89 8.94
CA THR A 16 2.77 5.94 8.48
C THR A 16 3.14 6.87 9.65
N PRO A 17 4.44 7.26 9.80
CA PRO A 17 4.82 8.27 10.78
C PRO A 17 3.98 9.55 10.62
N GLN A 18 3.43 10.06 11.73
CA GLN A 18 2.50 11.20 11.67
C GLN A 18 3.15 12.43 11.02
N TRP A 19 4.38 12.77 11.42
CA TRP A 19 5.10 13.91 10.83
C TRP A 19 5.28 13.80 9.31
N PHE A 20 5.45 12.59 8.78
CA PHE A 20 5.65 12.38 7.34
C PHE A 20 4.34 12.54 6.58
N PHE A 21 3.25 12.00 7.15
CA PHE A 21 1.91 12.23 6.62
C PHE A 21 1.56 13.72 6.65
N ASP A 22 1.79 14.42 7.76
CA ASP A 22 1.44 15.84 7.93
C ASP A 22 2.14 16.73 6.89
N GLU A 23 3.41 16.48 6.58
CA GLU A 23 4.13 17.22 5.53
C GLU A 23 3.50 17.04 4.15
N LEU A 24 3.11 15.81 3.80
CA LEU A 24 2.40 15.55 2.54
C LEU A 24 0.99 16.17 2.58
N ASN A 25 0.30 16.08 3.70
CA ASN A 25 -1.07 16.57 3.85
C ASN A 25 -1.17 18.10 3.77
N LYS A 26 -0.13 18.82 4.22
CA LYS A 26 -0.02 20.28 4.03
C LYS A 26 -0.06 20.69 2.57
N GLU A 27 0.46 19.85 1.67
CA GLU A 27 0.51 20.12 0.23
C GLU A 27 -0.71 19.57 -0.50
N PHE A 28 -1.10 18.33 -0.19
CA PHE A 28 -2.10 17.62 -0.98
C PHE A 28 -3.51 17.70 -0.41
N HIS A 29 -3.67 18.01 0.88
CA HIS A 29 -4.96 18.10 1.56
C HIS A 29 -5.80 16.83 1.36
N PHE A 30 -5.30 15.71 1.90
CA PHE A 30 -5.90 14.40 1.74
C PHE A 30 -7.30 14.33 2.35
N THR A 31 -8.18 13.65 1.62
CA THR A 31 -9.58 13.43 2.01
C THR A 31 -9.89 11.96 2.22
N LEU A 32 -9.07 11.03 1.71
CA LEU A 32 -9.28 9.58 1.79
C LEU A 32 -8.00 8.80 2.14
N ASP A 33 -8.12 7.87 3.08
CA ASP A 33 -7.13 6.82 3.38
C ASP A 33 -7.73 5.41 3.14
N PRO A 34 -7.48 4.77 1.99
CA PRO A 34 -8.14 3.53 1.62
C PRO A 34 -7.48 2.27 2.20
N CYS A 35 -6.40 2.42 2.98
CA CYS A 35 -5.55 1.33 3.48
C CYS A 35 -5.35 1.46 5.00
N ALA A 36 -6.43 1.48 5.76
CA ALA A 36 -6.39 1.82 7.17
C ALA A 36 -7.25 0.90 8.04
N ASP A 37 -7.24 1.17 9.34
CA ASP A 37 -8.21 0.69 10.33
C ASP A 37 -8.70 1.85 11.20
N ASP A 38 -9.59 1.58 12.15
CA ASP A 38 -10.18 2.57 13.06
C ASP A 38 -9.17 3.26 13.99
N GLN A 39 -7.93 2.79 14.07
CA GLN A 39 -6.89 3.32 14.94
C GLN A 39 -5.77 4.04 14.18
N ASN A 40 -5.47 3.60 12.95
CA ASN A 40 -4.29 4.03 12.20
C ASN A 40 -4.60 5.00 11.05
N HIS A 41 -5.88 5.22 10.74
CA HIS A 41 -6.33 6.06 9.64
C HIS A 41 -5.73 7.46 9.71
N LYS A 42 -5.40 8.02 8.53
CA LYS A 42 -4.84 9.37 8.41
C LYS A 42 -5.83 10.42 7.91
N CYS A 43 -6.99 9.98 7.45
CA CYS A 43 -8.07 10.84 6.97
C CYS A 43 -9.39 10.48 7.67
N ASP A 44 -10.34 11.41 7.73
CA ASP A 44 -11.67 11.16 8.29
C ASP A 44 -12.44 10.10 7.50
N LYS A 45 -12.29 10.10 6.17
CA LYS A 45 -12.79 9.03 5.31
C LYS A 45 -11.70 7.98 5.13
N TYR A 46 -11.99 6.74 5.51
CA TYR A 46 -11.08 5.62 5.35
C TYR A 46 -11.83 4.31 5.09
N TYR A 47 -11.08 3.29 4.68
CA TYR A 47 -11.62 1.94 4.50
C TYR A 47 -10.83 0.91 5.30
N THR A 48 -11.55 0.07 6.03
CA THR A 48 -11.01 -1.09 6.75
C THR A 48 -10.80 -2.29 5.83
N VAL A 49 -10.10 -3.31 6.34
CA VAL A 49 -9.91 -4.60 5.63
C VAL A 49 -11.25 -5.21 5.19
N ASP A 50 -12.29 -5.13 6.03
CA ASP A 50 -13.62 -5.68 5.72
C ASP A 50 -14.34 -4.90 4.61
N GLN A 51 -14.08 -3.59 4.52
CA GLN A 51 -14.64 -2.73 3.48
C GLN A 51 -13.89 -2.85 2.14
N ASP A 52 -12.68 -3.40 2.15
CA ASP A 52 -11.85 -3.64 0.97
C ASP A 52 -11.66 -2.38 0.10
N GLY A 53 -10.69 -1.54 0.46
CA GLY A 53 -10.40 -0.29 -0.23
C GLY A 53 -10.14 -0.42 -1.73
N LEU A 54 -9.70 -1.59 -2.23
CA LEU A 54 -9.51 -1.82 -3.67
C LEU A 54 -10.83 -1.84 -4.45
N LYS A 55 -11.92 -2.27 -3.80
CA LYS A 55 -13.26 -2.35 -4.40
C LYS A 55 -14.02 -1.02 -4.36
N GLN A 56 -13.56 -0.06 -3.57
CA GLN A 56 -14.24 1.22 -3.38
C GLN A 56 -14.01 2.20 -4.52
N ASN A 57 -14.94 3.12 -4.73
CA ASN A 57 -14.78 4.24 -5.67
C ASN A 57 -14.06 5.40 -5.00
N TRP A 58 -12.99 5.93 -5.62
CA TRP A 58 -12.22 7.06 -5.08
C TRP A 58 -12.41 8.35 -5.90
N SER A 59 -13.35 8.36 -6.84
CA SER A 59 -13.69 9.54 -7.65
C SER A 59 -13.90 10.80 -6.80
N GLY A 60 -13.19 11.87 -7.17
CA GLY A 60 -13.34 13.20 -6.56
C GLY A 60 -12.51 13.40 -5.29
N GLU A 61 -11.73 12.41 -4.87
CA GLU A 61 -10.94 12.45 -3.63
C GLU A 61 -9.48 12.82 -3.90
N THR A 62 -8.82 13.38 -2.88
CA THR A 62 -7.35 13.41 -2.82
C THR A 62 -6.89 12.32 -1.86
N VAL A 63 -6.32 11.25 -2.40
CA VAL A 63 -6.12 9.98 -1.71
C VAL A 63 -4.69 9.88 -1.19
N PHE A 64 -4.53 9.56 0.09
CA PHE A 64 -3.26 9.07 0.65
C PHE A 64 -3.31 7.55 0.70
N CYS A 65 -2.43 6.85 -0.03
CA CYS A 65 -2.43 5.40 -0.13
C CYS A 65 -1.10 4.81 0.40
N ASN A 66 -1.15 4.16 1.57
CA ASN A 66 -0.06 3.36 2.12
C ASN A 66 -0.52 1.90 2.23
N PRO A 67 -0.44 1.12 1.14
CA PRO A 67 -1.03 -0.22 1.12
C PRO A 67 -0.25 -1.23 1.97
N PRO A 68 -0.88 -2.38 2.30
CA PRO A 68 -0.21 -3.52 2.92
C PRO A 68 1.08 -3.94 2.18
N TYR A 69 2.13 -4.20 2.95
CA TYR A 69 3.44 -4.58 2.40
C TYR A 69 3.62 -6.09 2.20
N SER A 70 2.70 -6.90 2.72
CA SER A 70 2.71 -8.35 2.53
C SER A 70 2.67 -8.79 1.07
N LYS A 71 3.21 -9.99 0.83
CA LYS A 71 3.23 -10.59 -0.51
C LYS A 71 1.82 -11.05 -0.91
N PRO A 72 1.41 -10.83 -2.17
CA PRO A 72 0.13 -11.34 -2.66
C PRO A 72 0.10 -12.88 -2.61
N GLU A 73 -1.10 -13.44 -2.50
CA GLU A 73 -1.31 -14.88 -2.55
C GLU A 73 -2.47 -15.24 -3.48
N LYS A 74 -2.15 -15.94 -4.57
CA LYS A 74 -3.15 -16.46 -5.50
C LYS A 74 -3.92 -17.63 -4.89
N PRO A 75 -5.20 -17.82 -5.27
CA PRO A 75 -6.00 -18.98 -4.89
C PRO A 75 -5.27 -20.30 -5.12
N CYS A 76 -5.54 -21.26 -4.26
CA CYS A 76 -5.02 -22.61 -4.37
C CYS A 76 -5.73 -23.35 -5.51
N LYS A 77 -4.94 -23.99 -6.38
CA LYS A 77 -5.47 -24.98 -7.31
C LYS A 77 -5.98 -26.22 -6.54
N PRO A 78 -6.88 -27.03 -7.12
CA PRO A 78 -7.18 -28.36 -6.59
C PRO A 78 -5.89 -29.13 -6.26
N ASN A 79 -5.87 -29.84 -5.13
CA ASN A 79 -4.72 -30.60 -4.62
C ASN A 79 -3.45 -29.78 -4.31
N CYS A 80 -3.59 -28.49 -3.95
CA CYS A 80 -2.46 -27.63 -3.61
C CYS A 80 -1.51 -28.24 -2.57
N LYS A 81 -0.21 -28.28 -2.90
CA LYS A 81 0.88 -28.75 -2.03
C LYS A 81 1.85 -27.64 -1.60
N LYS A 82 1.43 -26.36 -1.70
CA LYS A 82 2.29 -25.23 -1.27
C LYS A 82 2.66 -25.40 0.21
N LYS A 83 3.95 -25.42 0.53
CA LYS A 83 4.47 -25.57 1.91
C LYS A 83 3.81 -24.59 2.89
N LYS A 84 3.64 -23.33 2.48
CA LYS A 84 2.97 -22.30 3.31
C LYS A 84 1.51 -22.62 3.64
N CYS A 85 0.76 -23.26 2.73
CA CYS A 85 -0.62 -23.66 3.00
C CYS A 85 -0.66 -24.81 4.01
N GLN A 86 0.27 -25.76 3.90
CA GLN A 86 0.41 -26.87 4.85
C GLN A 86 0.81 -26.36 6.23
N GLN A 87 1.79 -25.45 6.30
CA GLN A 87 2.25 -24.83 7.56
C GLN A 87 1.14 -24.02 8.24
N ARG A 88 0.35 -23.28 7.47
CA ARG A 88 -0.76 -22.46 7.99
C ARG A 88 -2.02 -23.28 8.30
N GLY A 89 -2.09 -24.54 7.86
CA GLY A 89 -3.25 -25.42 8.07
C GLY A 89 -4.47 -25.13 7.21
N HIS A 90 -4.40 -24.16 6.27
CA HIS A 90 -5.51 -23.86 5.35
C HIS A 90 -5.07 -23.37 3.97
N HIS A 91 -5.93 -23.62 2.99
CA HIS A 91 -5.78 -23.14 1.62
C HIS A 91 -6.42 -21.76 1.46
N ILE A 92 -5.77 -20.92 0.65
CA ILE A 92 -6.38 -19.67 0.20
C ILE A 92 -7.33 -19.98 -0.94
N THR A 93 -8.58 -19.55 -0.80
CA THR A 93 -9.65 -19.71 -1.81
C THR A 93 -9.80 -18.48 -2.71
N GLU A 94 -9.37 -17.31 -2.25
CA GLU A 94 -9.53 -16.03 -2.95
C GLU A 94 -8.19 -15.31 -3.17
N HIS A 95 -8.12 -14.43 -4.16
CA HIS A 95 -6.88 -13.68 -4.40
C HIS A 95 -6.62 -12.70 -3.27
N LYS A 96 -5.49 -12.85 -2.59
CA LYS A 96 -4.98 -11.83 -1.66
C LYS A 96 -4.15 -10.82 -2.45
N PRO A 97 -4.61 -9.56 -2.54
CA PRO A 97 -3.94 -8.53 -3.32
C PRO A 97 -2.58 -8.17 -2.72
N GLY A 98 -1.73 -7.55 -3.53
CA GLY A 98 -0.46 -6.99 -3.08
C GLY A 98 -0.10 -5.71 -3.82
N GLN A 99 1.15 -5.28 -3.72
CA GLN A 99 1.61 -4.00 -4.27
C GLN A 99 1.22 -3.73 -5.72
N VAL A 100 1.26 -4.74 -6.59
CA VAL A 100 0.91 -4.56 -8.01
C VAL A 100 -0.59 -4.22 -8.19
N ASP A 101 -1.46 -4.84 -7.39
CA ASP A 101 -2.90 -4.58 -7.43
C ASP A 101 -3.19 -3.14 -6.97
N TRP A 102 -2.55 -2.70 -5.90
CA TRP A 102 -2.67 -1.33 -5.36
C TRP A 102 -2.07 -0.27 -6.29
N ILE A 103 -0.90 -0.50 -6.88
CA ILE A 103 -0.29 0.41 -7.87
C ILE A 103 -1.25 0.60 -9.06
N ARG A 104 -1.78 -0.51 -9.59
CA ARG A 104 -2.75 -0.47 -10.68
C ARG A 104 -4.00 0.29 -10.29
N LYS A 105 -4.53 0.06 -9.08
CA LYS A 105 -5.71 0.77 -8.56
C LYS A 105 -5.46 2.27 -8.48
N CYS A 106 -4.34 2.69 -7.88
CA CYS A 106 -3.97 4.11 -7.75
C CYS A 106 -3.93 4.81 -9.12
N TYR A 107 -3.26 4.19 -10.09
CA TYR A 107 -3.20 4.69 -11.46
C TYR A 107 -4.59 4.78 -12.11
N ILE A 108 -5.44 3.75 -11.99
CA ILE A 108 -6.78 3.78 -12.60
C ILE A 108 -7.68 4.84 -11.96
N GLU A 109 -7.62 4.99 -10.63
CA GLU A 109 -8.44 5.99 -9.93
C GLU A 109 -8.00 7.41 -10.25
N SER A 110 -6.70 7.68 -10.43
CA SER A 110 -6.23 9.02 -10.79
C SER A 110 -6.71 9.48 -12.16
N LEU A 111 -7.02 8.56 -13.09
CA LEU A 111 -7.61 8.90 -14.39
C LEU A 111 -9.05 9.43 -14.30
N LYS A 112 -9.68 9.35 -13.11
CA LYS A 112 -11.04 9.84 -12.91
C LYS A 112 -11.04 11.33 -12.59
N GLN A 113 -12.14 11.99 -12.95
CA GLN A 113 -12.27 13.44 -12.76
C GLN A 113 -12.02 13.84 -11.30
N ASN A 114 -11.24 14.91 -11.12
CA ASN A 114 -10.90 15.51 -9.83
C ASN A 114 -10.36 14.50 -8.80
N THR A 115 -9.64 13.47 -9.24
CA THR A 115 -9.10 12.43 -8.36
C THR A 115 -7.59 12.46 -8.38
N LYS A 116 -6.96 12.72 -7.24
CA LYS A 116 -5.51 12.71 -7.08
C LYS A 116 -5.11 11.58 -6.16
N VAL A 117 -4.04 10.85 -6.47
CA VAL A 117 -3.58 9.75 -5.63
C VAL A 117 -2.10 9.91 -5.30
N VAL A 118 -1.80 9.99 -4.01
CA VAL A 118 -0.43 10.03 -3.47
C VAL A 118 -0.16 8.72 -2.74
N MET A 119 0.79 7.96 -3.25
CA MET A 119 1.05 6.59 -2.83
C MET A 119 2.43 6.46 -2.20
N LEU A 120 2.52 5.83 -1.03
CA LEU A 120 3.78 5.50 -0.35
C LEU A 120 4.09 4.01 -0.57
N ILE A 121 5.21 3.71 -1.25
CA ILE A 121 5.60 2.31 -1.56
C ILE A 121 7.10 2.08 -1.45
N PRO A 122 7.55 0.81 -1.35
CA PRO A 122 8.96 0.47 -1.49
C PRO A 122 9.48 0.82 -2.88
N VAL A 123 10.72 1.27 -2.97
CA VAL A 123 11.36 1.52 -4.27
C VAL A 123 11.67 0.19 -4.95
N ARG A 124 10.96 -0.11 -6.05
CA ARG A 124 11.12 -1.33 -6.87
C ARG A 124 11.02 -0.99 -8.36
N THR A 125 12.03 -0.26 -8.84
CA THR A 125 12.08 0.28 -10.20
C THR A 125 12.25 -0.78 -11.27
N ASP A 126 12.62 -2.01 -10.91
CA ASP A 126 12.82 -3.16 -11.79
C ASP A 126 11.51 -3.86 -12.22
N THR A 127 10.39 -3.51 -11.59
CA THR A 127 9.12 -4.25 -11.77
C THR A 127 8.34 -3.78 -13.00
N GLU A 128 7.61 -4.70 -13.64
CA GLU A 128 6.69 -4.36 -14.74
C GLU A 128 5.67 -3.29 -14.32
N ALA A 129 5.15 -3.38 -13.09
CA ALA A 129 4.20 -2.40 -12.56
C ALA A 129 4.78 -0.99 -12.50
N PHE A 130 6.06 -0.86 -12.13
CA PHE A 130 6.75 0.44 -12.12
C PHE A 130 6.82 1.03 -13.53
N HIS A 131 7.28 0.25 -14.51
CA HIS A 131 7.41 0.72 -15.88
C HIS A 131 6.06 1.00 -16.56
N LYS A 132 5.03 0.21 -16.23
CA LYS A 132 3.72 0.29 -16.88
C LYS A 132 2.85 1.41 -16.31
N TYR A 133 2.85 1.59 -14.99
CA TYR A 133 1.92 2.49 -14.33
C TYR A 133 2.60 3.73 -13.75
N ILE A 134 3.85 3.63 -13.27
CA ILE A 134 4.49 4.70 -12.49
C ILE A 134 5.36 5.58 -13.37
N LYS A 135 6.41 5.02 -13.98
CA LYS A 135 7.56 5.74 -14.56
C LYS A 135 7.20 6.97 -15.39
N ASP A 136 6.21 6.84 -16.28
CA ASP A 136 5.85 7.88 -17.26
C ASP A 136 4.45 8.50 -16.99
N ASN A 137 3.77 8.10 -15.90
CA ASN A 137 2.42 8.59 -15.57
C ASN A 137 2.33 9.20 -14.16
N SER A 138 3.46 9.51 -13.52
CA SER A 138 3.49 10.03 -12.15
C SER A 138 4.68 10.93 -11.89
N GLU A 139 4.54 11.81 -10.90
CA GLU A 139 5.67 12.45 -10.24
C GLU A 139 6.20 11.49 -9.15
N ILE A 140 7.52 11.35 -9.05
CA ILE A 140 8.17 10.48 -8.06
C ILE A 140 9.05 11.34 -7.15
N ARG A 141 8.83 11.24 -5.84
CA ARG A 141 9.68 11.85 -4.82
C ARG A 141 10.36 10.78 -3.99
N PHE A 142 11.69 10.74 -4.04
CA PHE A 142 12.48 9.83 -3.23
C PHE A 142 12.54 10.32 -1.78
N VAL A 143 12.33 9.39 -0.84
CA VAL A 143 12.46 9.69 0.59
C VAL A 143 13.91 9.51 1.01
N LYS A 144 14.50 10.53 1.65
CA LYS A 144 15.86 10.44 2.19
C LYS A 144 15.85 9.55 3.45
N GLY A 145 16.55 8.43 3.41
CA GLY A 145 16.59 7.46 4.50
C GLY A 145 15.44 6.45 4.41
N ARG A 146 15.20 5.73 5.51
CA ARG A 146 14.12 4.73 5.60
C ARG A 146 13.15 5.13 6.71
N LEU A 147 11.86 5.08 6.41
CA LEU A 147 10.82 5.45 7.36
C LEU A 147 10.70 4.41 8.48
N LYS A 148 10.26 4.84 9.66
CA LYS A 148 9.97 3.99 10.82
C LYS A 148 8.46 3.89 11.02
N PHE A 149 7.84 2.82 10.54
CA PHE A 149 6.39 2.65 10.62
C PHE A 149 5.94 2.15 11.99
N GLY A 150 4.67 2.40 12.36
CA GLY A 150 4.06 1.88 13.58
C GLY A 150 4.72 2.35 14.89
N GLY A 151 5.44 3.47 14.87
CA GLY A 151 6.17 3.97 16.05
C GLY A 151 7.35 3.09 16.47
N CYS A 152 7.80 2.17 15.63
CA CYS A 152 8.93 1.29 15.92
C CYS A 152 10.27 2.04 15.90
N ASP A 153 11.25 1.58 16.69
CA ASP A 153 12.61 2.13 16.70
C ASP A 153 13.42 1.77 15.46
N ASP A 154 13.12 0.63 14.84
CA ASP A 154 13.78 0.15 13.64
C ASP A 154 13.17 0.78 12.38
N ALA A 155 14.04 1.18 11.45
CA ALA A 155 13.60 1.64 10.13
C ALA A 155 13.17 0.47 9.24
N ALA A 156 12.30 0.75 8.27
CA ALA A 156 11.85 -0.22 7.29
C ALA A 156 13.04 -0.94 6.63
N PRO A 157 12.93 -2.24 6.31
CA PRO A 157 14.00 -2.98 5.64
C PRO A 157 14.19 -2.59 4.16
N PHE A 158 13.41 -1.64 3.66
CA PHE A 158 13.40 -1.18 2.27
C PHE A 158 13.40 0.36 2.21
N PRO A 159 13.94 0.95 1.12
CA PRO A 159 13.73 2.36 0.82
C PRO A 159 12.28 2.64 0.42
N ASN A 160 11.80 3.85 0.67
CA ASN A 160 10.47 4.30 0.29
C ASN A 160 10.53 5.40 -0.79
N MET A 161 9.50 5.45 -1.62
CA MET A 161 9.22 6.61 -2.48
C MET A 161 7.75 7.01 -2.35
N VAL A 162 7.49 8.28 -2.61
CA VAL A 162 6.15 8.82 -2.81
C VAL A 162 5.92 8.92 -4.31
N VAL A 163 4.81 8.35 -4.76
CA VAL A 163 4.35 8.39 -6.16
C VAL A 163 3.08 9.23 -6.20
N ILE A 164 3.07 10.29 -7.00
CA ILE A 164 1.93 11.19 -7.16
C ILE A 164 1.34 10.99 -8.55
N PHE A 165 0.11 10.52 -8.59
CA PHE A 165 -0.70 10.44 -9.80
C PHE A 165 -1.67 11.63 -9.81
N HIS A 166 -1.70 12.34 -10.93
CA HIS A 166 -2.52 13.53 -11.16
C HIS A 166 -3.81 13.22 -11.92
#